data_AF-A0A9D6IGJ2-F1
#
_entry.id   AF-A0A9D6IGJ2-F1
#
_cell.length_a   1.000
_cell.length_b   1.000
_cell.length_c   1.000
_cell.angle_alpha   90.00
_cell.angle_beta   90.00
_cell.angle_gamma   90.00
#
_symmetry.space_group_name_H-M   'P 1'
#
loop_
_entity.id
_entity.type
_entity.pdbx_description
1 polymer ?
#
loop_
_entity_poly.entity_id
_entity_poly.type
_entity_poly.pdbx_seq_one_letter_code
_entity_poly.pdbx_strand_id
1 'polypeptide(L)'
;MSLIVDEHRQYLADEPRIAAYREAIAEVVRPGDVVLDLGSGTGILGLLSCRAGAKRVYSIEKSGMVELARSIARANGFGDRVVFIKGFSTRVELPEEVDVVVCDQIGRFGFEAGVLEFFEDARKRFLKPNGKLIPSCIEMTVAPVEDATLWNQIEFWNGSPAGFDFRPARAWAANTGYPAHYAPDELLGEPVVLARTDLTRATTAPFRGEAHLAVTRAGTLHGIGGWFAAQLSLSVTMTNSPLASQSIARSNAFLPIDQPVGVAPGDCVHVKMHVMPSDLMLTWNVEVREHHPGAPGPSSNGLKGRFSHSTMHGMLLCSEDLKKTRPEFVPQLSLWGEARRSILELCDGHRPLAEIEQEILRRHANLFPSLKEAAAFVAEVVTAYSQ
;
A
#
# COMPACT_ATOMS: atom_id res chain seq x y z
N MET A 1 -19.26 -4.43 11.78
CA MET A 1 -18.45 -5.57 12.27
C MET A 1 -17.12 -5.52 11.55
N SER A 2 -16.00 -5.55 12.28
CA SER A 2 -14.66 -5.54 11.68
C SER A 2 -14.37 -6.91 11.07
N LEU A 3 -14.06 -6.96 9.77
CA LEU A 3 -13.64 -8.17 9.05
C LEU A 3 -12.11 -8.35 9.07
N ILE A 4 -11.41 -7.66 9.96
CA ILE A 4 -9.93 -7.65 9.98
C ILE A 4 -9.35 -9.07 10.16
N VAL A 5 -10.00 -9.94 10.95
CA VAL A 5 -9.56 -11.33 11.12
C VAL A 5 -9.72 -12.11 9.81
N ASP A 6 -10.80 -11.89 9.06
CA ASP A 6 -11.02 -12.54 7.77
C ASP A 6 -10.05 -12.05 6.69
N GLU A 7 -9.67 -10.77 6.73
CA GLU A 7 -8.61 -10.22 5.88
C GLU A 7 -7.27 -10.91 6.16
N HIS A 8 -6.87 -11.02 7.44
CA HIS A 8 -5.67 -11.76 7.80
C HIS A 8 -5.76 -13.26 7.48
N ARG A 9 -6.94 -13.87 7.54
CA ARG A 9 -7.17 -15.24 7.07
C ARG A 9 -6.85 -15.37 5.58
N GLN A 10 -7.23 -14.40 4.75
CA GLN A 10 -6.87 -14.42 3.32
C GLN A 10 -5.35 -14.36 3.12
N TYR A 11 -4.65 -13.54 3.89
CA TYR A 11 -3.18 -13.46 3.83
C TYR A 11 -2.50 -14.77 4.24
N LEU A 12 -3.03 -15.45 5.27
CA LEU A 12 -2.51 -16.75 5.73
C LEU A 12 -2.89 -17.91 4.81
N ALA A 13 -4.00 -17.81 4.08
CA ALA A 13 -4.45 -18.83 3.12
C ALA A 13 -3.71 -18.76 1.77
N ASP A 14 -2.98 -17.67 1.51
CA ASP A 14 -2.12 -17.51 0.35
C ASP A 14 -0.82 -18.32 0.53
N GLU A 15 -0.88 -19.64 0.27
CA GLU A 15 0.25 -20.54 0.48
C GLU A 15 1.51 -20.13 -0.30
N PRO A 16 1.46 -19.69 -1.58
CA PRO A 16 2.66 -19.19 -2.28
C PRO A 16 3.35 -18.05 -1.53
N ARG A 17 2.57 -17.11 -0.98
CA ARG A 17 3.09 -16.00 -0.16
C ARG A 17 3.75 -16.50 1.11
N ILE A 18 3.07 -17.35 1.88
CA ILE A 18 3.60 -17.89 3.14
C ILE A 18 4.82 -18.78 2.90
N ALA A 19 4.82 -19.58 1.82
CA ALA A 19 5.95 -20.41 1.43
C ALA A 19 7.19 -19.56 1.09
N ALA A 20 7.03 -18.51 0.28
CA ALA A 20 8.13 -17.61 -0.08
C ALA A 20 8.76 -16.96 1.16
N TYR A 21 7.95 -16.42 2.09
CA TYR A 21 8.49 -15.86 3.34
C TYR A 21 9.13 -16.93 4.22
N ARG A 22 8.53 -18.11 4.33
CA ARG A 22 9.08 -19.23 5.12
C ARG A 22 10.47 -19.64 4.62
N GLU A 23 10.64 -19.78 3.31
CA GLU A 23 11.90 -20.16 2.67
C GLU A 23 12.94 -19.04 2.81
N ALA A 24 12.56 -17.79 2.53
CA ALA A 24 13.46 -16.66 2.64
C ALA A 24 13.95 -16.42 4.07
N ILE A 25 13.04 -16.50 5.06
CA ILE A 25 13.39 -16.36 6.48
C ILE A 25 14.34 -17.48 6.91
N ALA A 26 14.11 -18.73 6.47
CA ALA A 26 15.01 -19.85 6.76
C ALA A 26 16.40 -19.67 6.11
N GLU A 27 16.49 -19.01 4.95
CA GLU A 27 17.75 -18.71 4.29
C GLU A 27 18.52 -17.57 4.99
N VAL A 28 17.82 -16.54 5.47
CA VAL A 28 18.42 -15.29 5.97
C VAL A 28 18.68 -15.31 7.47
N VAL A 29 17.70 -15.75 8.28
CA VAL A 29 17.79 -15.71 9.75
C VAL A 29 18.73 -16.80 10.27
N ARG A 30 19.64 -16.41 11.17
CA ARG A 30 20.60 -17.31 11.82
C ARG A 30 20.24 -17.53 13.30
N PRO A 31 20.62 -18.70 13.87
CA PRO A 31 20.51 -18.91 15.31
C PRO A 31 21.25 -17.82 16.08
N GLY A 32 20.53 -17.13 16.98
CA GLY A 32 21.09 -16.01 17.75
C GLY A 32 20.62 -14.63 17.30
N ASP A 33 20.10 -14.50 16.08
CA ASP A 33 19.66 -13.20 15.52
C ASP A 33 18.49 -12.60 16.32
N VAL A 34 18.49 -11.27 16.41
CA VAL A 34 17.34 -10.47 16.83
C VAL A 34 16.62 -10.00 15.58
N VAL A 35 15.30 -10.23 15.51
CA VAL A 35 14.49 -9.90 14.32
C VAL A 35 13.42 -8.87 14.67
N LEU A 36 13.18 -7.92 13.78
CA LEU A 36 12.03 -7.02 13.80
C LEU A 36 10.99 -7.49 12.77
N ASP A 37 9.79 -7.84 13.24
CA ASP A 37 8.60 -8.08 12.43
C ASP A 37 7.74 -6.80 12.38
N LEU A 38 7.80 -6.12 11.23
CA LEU A 38 7.24 -4.79 11.01
C LEU A 38 5.81 -4.86 10.45
N GLY A 39 4.84 -4.29 11.18
CA GLY A 39 3.43 -4.40 10.80
C GLY A 39 2.97 -5.85 10.88
N SER A 40 3.32 -6.51 11.99
CA SER A 40 3.31 -7.97 12.13
C SER A 40 1.93 -8.63 11.97
N GLY A 41 0.83 -7.89 12.11
CA GLY A 41 -0.51 -8.46 11.98
C GLY A 41 -0.71 -9.64 12.93
N THR A 42 -0.91 -10.84 12.38
CA THR A 42 -1.06 -12.10 13.14
C THR A 42 0.24 -12.60 13.78
N GLY A 43 1.39 -11.98 13.48
CA GLY A 43 2.72 -12.37 13.95
C GLY A 43 3.35 -13.53 13.18
N ILE A 44 2.78 -13.93 12.05
CA ILE A 44 3.22 -15.13 11.31
C ILE A 44 4.70 -15.04 10.90
N LEU A 45 5.17 -13.89 10.43
CA LEU A 45 6.57 -13.72 10.01
C LEU A 45 7.51 -13.83 11.21
N GLY A 46 7.16 -13.21 12.34
CA GLY A 46 7.87 -13.39 13.61
C GLY A 46 7.92 -14.84 14.08
N LEU A 47 6.83 -15.60 13.96
CA LEU A 47 6.82 -17.02 14.32
C LEU A 47 7.71 -17.86 13.39
N LEU A 48 7.71 -17.55 12.09
CA LEU A 48 8.64 -18.15 11.13
C LEU A 48 10.10 -17.85 11.51
N SER A 49 10.40 -16.62 11.95
CA SER A 49 11.73 -16.24 12.42
C SER A 49 12.13 -16.96 13.71
N CYS A 50 11.22 -17.11 14.68
CA CYS A 50 11.48 -17.92 15.88
C CYS A 50 11.80 -19.38 15.53
N ARG A 51 11.06 -19.95 14.57
CA ARG A 51 11.30 -21.32 14.06
C ARG A 51 12.65 -21.44 13.34
N ALA A 52 13.08 -20.40 12.62
CA ALA A 52 14.40 -20.34 11.99
C ALA A 52 15.57 -20.16 12.97
N GLY A 53 15.29 -19.87 14.25
CA GLY A 53 16.30 -19.78 15.31
C GLY A 53 16.54 -18.39 15.88
N ALA A 54 15.78 -17.36 15.47
CA ALA A 54 15.90 -16.00 15.99
C ALA A 54 15.82 -15.96 17.52
N LYS A 55 16.89 -15.56 18.21
CA LYS A 55 16.95 -15.48 19.68
C LYS A 55 15.76 -14.69 20.25
N ARG A 56 15.39 -13.59 19.57
CA ARG A 56 14.29 -12.71 19.94
C ARG A 56 13.63 -12.13 18.71
N VAL A 57 12.32 -11.89 18.80
CA VAL A 57 11.57 -11.14 17.80
C VAL A 57 10.90 -9.94 18.48
N TYR A 58 11.12 -8.74 17.96
CA TYR A 58 10.29 -7.58 18.26
C TYR A 58 9.17 -7.52 17.22
N SER A 59 7.91 -7.59 17.65
CA SER A 59 6.73 -7.56 16.78
C SER A 59 6.00 -6.25 17.00
N ILE A 60 6.04 -5.37 15.98
CA ILE A 60 5.38 -4.07 16.02
C ILE A 60 4.06 -4.17 15.25
N GLU A 61 2.95 -3.83 15.90
CA GLU A 61 1.62 -3.82 15.29
C GLU A 61 0.79 -2.67 15.88
N LYS A 62 0.20 -1.82 15.02
CA LYS A 62 -0.54 -0.64 15.49
C LYS A 62 -1.93 -0.96 16.04
N SER A 63 -2.57 -2.01 15.50
CA SER A 63 -3.96 -2.34 15.76
C SER A 63 -4.13 -3.28 16.95
N GLY A 64 -5.37 -3.58 17.31
CA GLY A 64 -5.70 -4.59 18.31
C GLY A 64 -5.27 -6.02 17.93
N MET A 65 -4.83 -6.25 16.68
CA MET A 65 -4.32 -7.54 16.21
C MET A 65 -3.13 -8.04 17.06
N VAL A 66 -2.39 -7.12 17.69
CA VAL A 66 -1.29 -7.44 18.61
C VAL A 66 -1.70 -8.40 19.75
N GLU A 67 -2.94 -8.32 20.24
CA GLU A 67 -3.45 -9.23 21.28
C GLU A 67 -3.69 -10.65 20.75
N LEU A 68 -4.20 -10.74 19.52
CA LEU A 68 -4.38 -12.02 18.83
C LEU A 68 -3.01 -12.64 18.53
N ALA A 69 -2.08 -11.86 17.98
CA ALA A 69 -0.70 -12.30 17.70
C ALA A 69 0.00 -12.83 18.96
N ARG A 70 -0.19 -12.16 20.11
CA ARG A 70 0.33 -12.64 21.40
C ARG A 70 -0.27 -13.97 21.81
N SER A 71 -1.57 -14.15 21.63
CA SER A 71 -2.27 -15.41 21.91
C SER A 71 -1.79 -16.54 21.00
N ILE A 72 -1.61 -16.27 19.71
CA ILE A 72 -1.06 -17.22 18.73
C ILE A 72 0.37 -17.61 19.11
N ALA A 73 1.24 -16.65 19.45
CA ALA A 73 2.62 -16.96 19.83
C ALA A 73 2.71 -17.85 21.08
N ARG A 74 1.88 -17.59 22.09
CA ARG A 74 1.77 -18.44 23.28
C ARG A 74 1.30 -19.84 22.95
N ALA A 75 0.24 -19.97 22.13
CA ALA A 75 -0.29 -21.26 21.70
C ALA A 75 0.73 -22.11 20.92
N ASN A 76 1.73 -21.46 20.29
CA ASN A 76 2.80 -22.11 19.53
C ASN A 76 4.13 -22.22 20.30
N GLY A 77 4.14 -21.94 21.61
CA GLY A 77 5.34 -22.09 22.46
C GLY A 77 6.43 -21.04 22.23
N PHE A 78 6.12 -19.93 21.53
CA PHE A 78 7.06 -18.84 21.26
C PHE A 78 6.80 -17.57 22.08
N GLY A 79 5.84 -17.61 23.02
CA GLY A 79 5.43 -16.46 23.83
C GLY A 79 6.58 -15.73 24.54
N ASP A 80 7.62 -16.45 24.98
CA ASP A 80 8.76 -15.88 25.70
C ASP A 80 9.84 -15.30 24.77
N ARG A 81 9.78 -15.59 23.46
CA ARG A 81 10.74 -15.11 22.45
C ARG A 81 10.26 -13.89 21.69
N VAL A 82 8.95 -13.61 21.71
CA VAL A 82 8.35 -12.49 20.98
C VAL A 82 7.97 -11.37 21.94
N VAL A 83 8.55 -10.19 21.73
CA VAL A 83 8.21 -8.96 22.44
C VAL A 83 7.27 -8.16 21.56
N PHE A 84 6.00 -8.07 21.99
CA PHE A 84 4.95 -7.38 21.26
C PHE A 84 4.88 -5.90 21.66
N ILE A 85 4.89 -5.01 20.67
CA ILE A 85 4.86 -3.57 20.83
C ILE A 85 3.66 -3.02 20.05
N LYS A 86 2.68 -2.47 20.77
CA LYS A 86 1.50 -1.85 20.14
C LYS A 86 1.83 -0.42 19.71
N GLY A 87 1.86 -0.13 18.42
CA GLY A 87 2.09 1.22 17.92
C GLY A 87 2.49 1.29 16.45
N PHE A 88 2.67 2.51 15.96
CA PHE A 88 3.33 2.76 14.68
C PHE A 88 4.83 2.63 14.86
N SER A 89 5.52 1.94 13.94
CA SER A 89 6.98 1.78 14.00
C SER A 89 7.74 3.09 14.09
N THR A 90 7.25 4.11 13.40
CA THR A 90 7.79 5.48 13.41
C THR A 90 7.65 6.20 14.76
N ARG A 91 6.94 5.61 15.74
CA ARG A 91 6.64 6.24 17.04
C ARG A 91 6.99 5.38 18.26
N VAL A 92 7.59 4.21 18.06
CA VAL A 92 8.00 3.30 19.14
C VAL A 92 9.52 3.19 19.16
N GLU A 93 10.08 2.81 20.30
CA GLU A 93 11.51 2.56 20.46
C GLU A 93 11.77 1.06 20.68
N LEU A 94 12.93 0.59 20.23
CA LEU A 94 13.43 -0.75 20.55
C LEU A 94 14.55 -0.66 21.59
N PRO A 95 14.65 -1.63 22.51
CA PRO A 95 15.70 -1.62 23.54
C PRO A 95 17.08 -2.00 22.97
N GLU A 96 17.15 -2.55 21.77
CA GLU A 96 18.38 -2.93 21.05
C GLU A 96 18.14 -2.86 19.53
N GLU A 97 19.21 -2.64 18.77
CA GLU A 97 19.17 -2.81 17.31
C GLU A 97 19.01 -4.30 16.93
N VAL A 98 18.50 -4.57 15.73
CA VAL A 98 18.15 -5.90 15.22
C VAL A 98 19.05 -6.32 14.05
N ASP A 99 19.23 -7.62 13.89
CA ASP A 99 20.02 -8.22 12.81
C ASP A 99 19.23 -8.32 11.50
N VAL A 100 17.91 -8.55 11.60
CA VAL A 100 17.02 -8.70 10.44
C VAL A 100 15.73 -7.90 10.65
N VAL A 101 15.29 -7.19 9.62
CA VAL A 101 13.96 -6.57 9.55
C VAL A 101 13.16 -7.29 8.47
N VAL A 102 12.00 -7.83 8.84
CA VAL A 102 11.06 -8.48 7.94
C VAL A 102 9.74 -7.73 7.90
N CYS A 103 9.18 -7.54 6.71
CA CYS A 103 7.94 -6.80 6.50
C CYS A 103 7.21 -7.31 5.25
N ASP A 104 5.88 -7.30 5.30
CA ASP A 104 5.01 -7.63 4.18
C ASP A 104 3.94 -6.55 3.98
N GLN A 105 4.44 -5.32 3.81
CA GLN A 105 3.65 -4.14 3.50
C GLN A 105 3.88 -3.70 2.05
N ILE A 106 3.71 -4.64 1.11
CA ILE A 106 3.91 -4.39 -0.32
C ILE A 106 2.54 -4.12 -0.97
N GLY A 107 2.45 -3.14 -1.87
CA GLY A 107 1.20 -2.82 -2.58
C GLY A 107 0.89 -3.80 -3.71
N ARG A 108 -0.10 -3.44 -4.54
CA ARG A 108 -0.47 -4.19 -5.76
C ARG A 108 0.58 -3.98 -6.85
N PHE A 109 1.14 -2.78 -6.92
CA PHE A 109 2.17 -2.37 -7.85
C PHE A 109 3.52 -2.12 -7.14
N GLY A 110 3.66 -2.58 -5.90
CA GLY A 110 4.93 -2.67 -5.19
C GLY A 110 5.23 -1.57 -4.18
N PHE A 111 4.56 -0.40 -4.22
CA PHE A 111 4.92 0.75 -3.36
C PHE A 111 3.77 1.29 -2.50
N GLU A 112 2.52 0.97 -2.82
CA GLU A 112 1.31 1.65 -2.32
C GLU A 112 0.96 1.34 -0.86
N ALA A 113 1.72 0.46 -0.20
CA ALA A 113 1.50 0.07 1.19
C ALA A 113 2.56 0.63 2.17
N GLY A 114 3.34 1.63 1.74
CA GLY A 114 4.27 2.35 2.63
C GLY A 114 5.61 1.62 2.86
N VAL A 115 5.89 0.55 2.12
CA VAL A 115 7.12 -0.26 2.24
C VAL A 115 8.40 0.61 2.30
N LEU A 116 8.49 1.64 1.45
CA LEU A 116 9.67 2.51 1.38
C LEU A 116 9.86 3.34 2.65
N GLU A 117 8.76 3.87 3.21
CA GLU A 117 8.80 4.63 4.46
C GLU A 117 9.21 3.74 5.63
N PHE A 118 8.59 2.55 5.74
CA PHE A 118 8.87 1.63 6.84
C PHE A 118 10.31 1.12 6.82
N PHE A 119 10.84 0.76 5.65
CA PHE A 119 12.22 0.32 5.54
C PHE A 119 13.23 1.47 5.68
N GLU A 120 12.90 2.69 5.24
CA GLU A 120 13.76 3.84 5.49
C GLU A 120 13.89 4.15 6.99
N ASP A 121 12.77 4.19 7.73
CA ASP A 121 12.75 4.41 9.18
C ASP A 121 13.47 3.29 9.94
N ALA A 122 13.16 2.03 9.62
CA ALA A 122 13.77 0.88 10.30
C ALA A 122 15.29 0.80 10.09
N ARG A 123 15.78 1.11 8.87
CA ARG A 123 17.23 1.18 8.61
C ARG A 123 17.93 2.23 9.46
N LYS A 124 17.27 3.37 9.70
CA LYS A 124 17.85 4.50 10.44
C LYS A 124 17.88 4.26 11.94
N ARG A 125 16.88 3.56 12.49
CA ARG A 125 16.65 3.49 13.95
C ARG A 125 16.86 2.11 14.55
N PHE A 126 16.60 1.05 13.79
CA PHE A 126 16.48 -0.29 14.36
C PHE A 126 17.48 -1.28 13.79
N LEU A 127 17.94 -1.12 12.55
CA LEU A 127 18.81 -2.11 11.91
C LEU A 127 20.29 -1.90 12.29
N LYS A 128 20.96 -2.97 12.74
CA LYS A 128 22.42 -2.97 12.95
C LYS A 128 23.17 -2.71 11.64
N PRO A 129 24.44 -2.25 11.71
CA PRO A 129 25.34 -2.28 10.56
C PRO A 129 25.41 -3.69 9.94
N ASN A 130 25.24 -3.78 8.61
CA ASN A 130 25.17 -5.03 7.83
C ASN A 130 23.96 -5.93 8.09
N GLY A 131 22.97 -5.46 8.86
CA GLY A 131 21.69 -6.15 9.03
C GLY A 131 20.96 -6.39 7.70
N LYS A 132 20.03 -7.33 7.71
CA LYS A 132 19.31 -7.80 6.51
C LYS A 132 17.87 -7.29 6.48
N LEU A 133 17.38 -7.06 5.28
CA LEU A 133 16.00 -6.66 5.01
C LEU A 133 15.31 -7.74 4.19
N ILE A 134 14.09 -8.10 4.58
CA ILE A 134 13.21 -9.02 3.85
C ILE A 134 11.88 -8.32 3.61
N PRO A 135 11.56 -7.89 2.37
CA PRO A 135 12.38 -7.94 1.15
C PRO A 135 13.62 -7.03 1.16
N SER A 136 14.57 -7.31 0.27
CA SER A 136 15.75 -6.48 0.00
C SER A 136 15.59 -5.59 -1.24
N CYS A 137 14.73 -5.97 -2.18
CA CYS A 137 14.52 -5.27 -3.44
C CYS A 137 13.09 -5.46 -3.93
N ILE A 138 12.53 -4.43 -4.58
CA ILE A 138 11.23 -4.50 -5.27
C ILE A 138 11.41 -4.05 -6.72
N GLU A 139 10.89 -4.82 -7.67
CA GLU A 139 10.82 -4.50 -9.09
C GLU A 139 9.37 -4.26 -9.48
N MET A 140 9.11 -3.14 -10.14
CA MET A 140 7.80 -2.77 -10.70
C MET A 140 7.81 -3.14 -12.17
N THR A 141 6.82 -3.90 -12.63
CA THR A 141 6.71 -4.38 -14.01
C THR A 141 5.40 -3.91 -14.62
N VAL A 142 5.45 -3.51 -15.89
CA VAL A 142 4.28 -3.02 -16.63
C VAL A 142 4.12 -3.72 -17.99
N ALA A 143 2.88 -3.83 -18.46
CA ALA A 143 2.54 -4.36 -19.78
C ALA A 143 1.35 -3.61 -20.39
N PRO A 144 1.22 -3.58 -21.73
CA PRO A 144 0.02 -3.07 -22.38
C PRO A 144 -1.08 -4.13 -22.25
N VAL A 145 -2.27 -3.74 -21.81
CA VAL A 145 -3.36 -4.69 -21.53
C VAL A 145 -4.66 -4.37 -22.26
N GLU A 146 -5.37 -5.43 -22.62
CA GLU A 146 -6.72 -5.39 -23.15
C GLU A 146 -7.70 -5.90 -22.07
N ASP A 147 -8.34 -4.97 -21.35
CA ASP A 147 -9.39 -5.27 -20.37
C ASP A 147 -10.60 -4.36 -20.59
N ALA A 148 -11.51 -4.82 -21.46
CA ALA A 148 -12.73 -4.07 -21.76
C ALA A 148 -13.68 -3.99 -20.55
N THR A 149 -13.64 -4.97 -19.64
CA THR A 149 -14.55 -5.01 -18.48
C THR A 149 -14.21 -3.89 -17.50
N LEU A 150 -12.94 -3.74 -17.13
CA LEU A 150 -12.49 -2.63 -16.29
C LEU A 150 -12.64 -1.28 -17.00
N TRP A 151 -12.30 -1.21 -18.29
CA TRP A 151 -12.45 0.04 -19.04
C TRP A 151 -13.92 0.49 -19.14
N ASN A 152 -14.87 -0.43 -19.30
CA ASN A 152 -16.30 -0.12 -19.32
C ASN A 152 -16.81 0.45 -17.98
N GLN A 153 -16.15 0.19 -16.85
CA GLN A 153 -16.49 0.83 -15.57
C GLN A 153 -16.16 2.32 -15.57
N ILE A 154 -15.18 2.74 -16.36
CA ILE A 154 -14.83 4.14 -16.56
C ILE A 154 -15.80 4.76 -17.56
N GLU A 155 -16.10 4.05 -18.64
CA GLU A 155 -17.02 4.52 -19.68
C GLU A 155 -18.46 4.65 -19.19
N PHE A 156 -18.86 3.88 -18.18
CA PHE A 156 -20.16 4.03 -17.51
C PHE A 156 -20.48 5.49 -17.14
N TRP A 157 -19.47 6.27 -16.71
CA TRP A 157 -19.65 7.66 -16.29
C TRP A 157 -19.95 8.61 -17.45
N ASN A 158 -19.76 8.21 -18.71
CA ASN A 158 -20.24 8.97 -19.86
C ASN A 158 -21.75 8.85 -20.09
N GLY A 159 -22.42 7.91 -19.39
CA GLY A 159 -23.85 7.70 -19.50
C GLY A 159 -24.68 8.75 -18.76
N SER A 160 -26.00 8.55 -18.81
CA SER A 160 -26.96 9.31 -18.01
C SER A 160 -27.79 8.41 -17.09
N PRO A 161 -27.20 7.81 -16.04
CA PRO A 161 -27.94 7.06 -15.03
C PRO A 161 -29.14 7.86 -14.52
N ALA A 162 -30.33 7.26 -14.60
CA ALA A 162 -31.60 7.89 -14.23
C ALA A 162 -31.87 9.25 -14.93
N GLY A 163 -31.28 9.49 -16.11
CA GLY A 163 -31.46 10.72 -16.89
C GLY A 163 -30.62 11.91 -16.43
N PHE A 164 -29.72 11.74 -15.47
CA PHE A 164 -28.81 12.80 -15.01
C PHE A 164 -27.44 12.70 -15.66
N ASP A 165 -26.79 13.83 -15.88
CA ASP A 165 -25.44 13.88 -16.46
C ASP A 165 -24.37 13.55 -15.42
N PHE A 166 -23.74 12.38 -15.56
CA PHE A 166 -22.67 11.91 -14.69
C PHE A 166 -21.27 12.08 -15.28
N ARG A 167 -21.14 12.68 -16.47
CA ARG A 167 -19.86 12.90 -17.15
C ARG A 167 -18.78 13.56 -16.29
N PRO A 168 -19.08 14.50 -15.36
CA PRO A 168 -18.05 15.02 -14.46
C PRO A 168 -17.26 13.91 -13.76
N ALA A 169 -17.93 12.87 -13.25
CA ALA A 169 -17.31 11.76 -12.50
C ALA A 169 -16.27 10.98 -13.32
N ARG A 170 -16.34 11.02 -14.66
CA ARG A 170 -15.43 10.28 -15.53
C ARG A 170 -13.97 10.70 -15.35
N ALA A 171 -13.71 11.99 -15.13
CA ALA A 171 -12.35 12.48 -14.93
C ALA A 171 -11.68 11.81 -13.71
N TRP A 172 -12.43 11.60 -12.62
CA TRP A 172 -11.95 10.86 -11.46
C TRP A 172 -11.73 9.39 -11.77
N ALA A 173 -12.69 8.75 -12.47
CA ALA A 173 -12.60 7.34 -12.83
C ALA A 173 -11.39 7.05 -13.74
N ALA A 174 -11.11 7.89 -14.73
CA ALA A 174 -9.96 7.76 -15.63
C ALA A 174 -8.61 8.06 -14.96
N ASN A 175 -8.62 8.69 -13.78
CA ASN A 175 -7.44 9.00 -12.99
C ASN A 175 -7.30 8.10 -11.75
N THR A 176 -7.99 6.95 -11.75
CA THR A 176 -7.93 5.96 -10.67
C THR A 176 -7.20 4.70 -11.14
N GLY A 177 -6.37 4.11 -10.27
CA GLY A 177 -5.82 2.77 -10.47
C GLY A 177 -6.77 1.72 -9.90
N TYR A 178 -7.10 0.70 -10.69
CA TYR A 178 -8.07 -0.34 -10.30
C TYR A 178 -7.37 -1.66 -9.97
N PRO A 179 -7.89 -2.45 -9.02
CA PRO A 179 -7.45 -3.84 -8.86
C PRO A 179 -7.84 -4.66 -10.09
N ALA A 180 -6.92 -5.48 -10.58
CA ALA A 180 -7.12 -6.37 -11.72
C ALA A 180 -6.54 -7.76 -11.45
N HIS A 181 -6.95 -8.74 -12.24
CA HIS A 181 -6.36 -10.07 -12.27
C HIS A 181 -6.23 -10.48 -13.74
N TYR A 182 -5.01 -10.41 -14.27
CA TYR A 182 -4.79 -10.67 -15.69
C TYR A 182 -4.55 -12.15 -15.97
N ALA A 183 -5.08 -12.62 -17.08
CA ALA A 183 -4.64 -13.82 -17.76
C ALA A 183 -3.55 -13.47 -18.81
N PRO A 184 -2.65 -14.40 -19.17
CA PRO A 184 -1.59 -14.13 -20.13
C PRO A 184 -2.06 -13.63 -21.50
N ASP A 185 -3.26 -14.03 -21.94
CA ASP A 185 -3.87 -13.63 -23.22
C ASP A 185 -4.42 -12.19 -23.20
N GLU A 186 -4.66 -11.60 -22.03
CA GLU A 186 -5.06 -10.19 -21.88
C GLU A 186 -3.87 -9.22 -22.07
N LEU A 187 -2.64 -9.73 -22.08
CA LEU A 187 -1.46 -8.95 -22.41
C LEU A 187 -1.35 -8.75 -23.93
N LEU A 188 -1.13 -7.51 -24.36
CA LEU A 188 -0.93 -7.14 -25.77
C LEU A 188 0.54 -7.21 -26.21
N GLY A 189 1.45 -7.38 -25.25
CA GLY A 189 2.89 -7.32 -25.44
C GLY A 189 3.64 -7.88 -24.24
N GLU A 190 4.93 -8.11 -24.42
CA GLU A 190 5.79 -8.59 -23.33
C GLU A 190 5.91 -7.53 -22.22
N PRO A 191 5.89 -7.94 -20.94
CA PRO A 191 6.07 -7.03 -19.83
C PRO A 191 7.50 -6.51 -19.73
N VAL A 192 7.64 -5.29 -19.21
CA VAL A 192 8.94 -4.63 -19.01
C VAL A 192 9.06 -4.12 -17.58
N VAL A 193 10.25 -4.32 -16.99
CA VAL A 193 10.58 -3.74 -15.67
C VAL A 193 10.68 -2.22 -15.82
N LEU A 194 9.78 -1.52 -15.15
CA LEU A 194 9.67 -0.06 -15.14
C LEU A 194 10.67 0.58 -14.17
N ALA A 195 10.83 -0.03 -12.99
CA ALA A 195 11.70 0.48 -11.93
C ALA A 195 12.14 -0.66 -11.01
N ARG A 196 13.37 -0.54 -10.50
CA ARG A 196 13.93 -1.42 -9.49
C ARG A 196 14.38 -0.59 -8.30
N THR A 197 13.91 -0.96 -7.12
CA THR A 197 14.18 -0.22 -5.88
C THR A 197 14.86 -1.13 -4.86
N ASP A 198 16.15 -0.85 -4.60
CA ASP A 198 16.95 -1.50 -3.58
C ASP A 198 16.60 -0.92 -2.19
N LEU A 199 15.87 -1.69 -1.38
CA LEU A 199 15.37 -1.26 -0.08
C LEU A 199 16.49 -1.07 0.96
N THR A 200 17.70 -1.59 0.70
CA THR A 200 18.85 -1.37 1.57
C THR A 200 19.36 0.09 1.53
N ARG A 201 18.98 0.84 0.49
CA ARG A 201 19.38 2.24 0.27
C ARG A 201 18.21 3.19 -0.03
N ALA A 202 17.05 2.66 -0.44
CA ALA A 202 15.94 3.47 -0.91
C ALA A 202 15.43 4.46 0.14
N THR A 203 15.00 5.62 -0.35
CA THR A 203 14.32 6.65 0.44
C THR A 203 12.89 6.82 -0.05
N THR A 204 12.09 7.63 0.64
CA THR A 204 10.76 8.04 0.18
C THR A 204 10.77 9.14 -0.88
N ALA A 205 11.95 9.50 -1.41
CA ALA A 205 12.05 10.51 -2.46
C ALA A 205 11.31 10.06 -3.74
N PRO A 206 10.62 10.98 -4.45
CA PRO A 206 9.98 10.66 -5.72
C PRO A 206 10.97 10.13 -6.75
N PHE A 207 10.53 9.16 -7.56
CA PHE A 207 11.33 8.57 -8.63
C PHE A 207 10.52 8.37 -9.91
N ARG A 208 11.23 8.20 -11.03
CA ARG A 208 10.63 8.04 -12.36
C ARG A 208 11.00 6.70 -12.97
N GLY A 209 10.08 6.12 -13.72
CA GLY A 209 10.30 4.95 -14.56
C GLY A 209 9.84 5.22 -15.99
N GLU A 210 10.55 4.63 -16.96
CA GLU A 210 10.26 4.75 -18.39
C GLU A 210 10.38 3.37 -19.03
N ALA A 211 9.37 2.97 -19.81
CA ALA A 211 9.32 1.67 -20.45
C ALA A 211 8.79 1.78 -21.88
N HIS A 212 9.40 1.03 -22.80
CA HIS A 212 8.92 0.86 -24.18
C HIS A 212 8.36 -0.55 -24.34
N LEU A 213 7.05 -0.65 -24.52
CA LEU A 213 6.34 -1.91 -24.59
C LEU A 213 6.04 -2.22 -26.04
N ALA A 214 6.66 -3.29 -26.56
CA ALA A 214 6.38 -3.77 -27.90
C ALA A 214 5.06 -4.54 -27.92
N VAL A 215 4.15 -4.16 -28.81
CA VAL A 215 2.92 -4.90 -29.05
C VAL A 215 3.26 -6.14 -29.88
N THR A 216 2.90 -7.31 -29.38
CA THR A 216 3.12 -8.60 -30.04
C THR A 216 1.80 -9.26 -30.47
N ARG A 217 0.67 -8.80 -29.92
CA ARG A 217 -0.67 -9.27 -30.23
C ARG A 217 -1.56 -8.11 -30.70
N ALA A 218 -2.31 -8.33 -31.78
CA ALA A 218 -3.33 -7.37 -32.20
C ALA A 218 -4.49 -7.32 -31.19
N GLY A 219 -5.02 -6.12 -30.95
CA GLY A 219 -6.13 -5.93 -30.02
C GLY A 219 -6.41 -4.46 -29.74
N THR A 220 -7.09 -4.20 -28.64
CA THR A 220 -7.45 -2.88 -28.15
C THR A 220 -6.73 -2.62 -26.84
N LEU A 221 -5.82 -1.64 -26.86
CA LEU A 221 -5.20 -1.14 -25.65
C LEU A 221 -6.25 -0.39 -24.82
N HIS A 222 -6.52 -0.90 -23.62
CA HIS A 222 -7.43 -0.28 -22.66
C HIS A 222 -6.69 0.41 -21.51
N GLY A 223 -5.45 0.02 -21.26
CA GLY A 223 -4.62 0.59 -20.20
C GLY A 223 -3.26 -0.08 -20.08
N ILE A 224 -2.58 0.25 -19.00
CA ILE A 224 -1.30 -0.35 -18.59
C ILE A 224 -1.57 -1.24 -17.37
N GLY A 225 -1.23 -2.52 -17.49
CA GLY A 225 -1.20 -3.45 -16.38
C GLY A 225 0.08 -3.28 -15.57
N GLY A 226 0.00 -3.38 -14.24
CA GLY A 226 1.14 -3.25 -13.34
C GLY A 226 1.16 -4.31 -12.25
N TRP A 227 2.35 -4.81 -11.93
CA TRP A 227 2.58 -5.77 -10.84
C TRP A 227 4.02 -5.66 -10.31
N PHE A 228 4.38 -6.45 -9.30
CA PHE A 228 5.71 -6.41 -8.69
C PHE A 228 6.37 -7.78 -8.57
N ALA A 229 7.69 -7.76 -8.42
CA ALA A 229 8.48 -8.86 -7.88
C ALA A 229 9.32 -8.33 -6.70
N ALA A 230 9.37 -9.08 -5.59
CA ALA A 230 10.08 -8.72 -4.39
C ALA A 230 11.15 -9.79 -4.08
N GLN A 231 12.41 -9.38 -4.00
CA GLN A 231 13.51 -10.26 -3.65
C GLN A 231 13.56 -10.44 -2.14
N LEU A 232 13.14 -11.61 -1.66
CA LEU A 232 13.05 -11.91 -0.22
C LEU A 232 14.37 -12.42 0.37
N SER A 233 15.13 -13.22 -0.40
CA SER A 233 16.47 -13.72 -0.03
C SER A 233 17.36 -13.81 -1.28
N LEU A 234 18.49 -14.51 -1.29
CA LEU A 234 19.27 -14.69 -2.52
C LEU A 234 18.54 -15.59 -3.52
N SER A 235 17.84 -16.62 -3.03
CA SER A 235 17.18 -17.63 -3.87
C SER A 235 15.67 -17.46 -4.03
N VAL A 236 15.04 -16.61 -3.20
CA VAL A 236 13.57 -16.50 -3.16
C VAL A 236 13.09 -15.14 -3.66
N THR A 237 12.21 -15.16 -4.67
CA THR A 237 11.48 -14.00 -5.19
C THR A 237 9.97 -14.25 -5.06
N MET A 238 9.25 -13.30 -4.50
CA MET A 238 7.79 -13.33 -4.39
C MET A 238 7.18 -12.35 -5.39
N THR A 239 6.13 -12.74 -6.11
CA THR A 239 5.51 -11.89 -7.14
C THR A 239 4.01 -12.11 -7.23
N ASN A 240 3.28 -11.07 -7.64
CA ASN A 240 1.89 -11.17 -8.07
C ASN A 240 1.75 -11.16 -9.61
N SER A 241 2.82 -11.43 -10.36
CA SER A 241 2.79 -11.46 -11.82
C SER A 241 1.75 -12.45 -12.36
N PRO A 242 0.96 -12.08 -13.38
CA PRO A 242 0.03 -13.00 -14.04
C PRO A 242 0.75 -14.09 -14.86
N LEU A 243 2.06 -13.93 -15.12
CA LEU A 243 2.88 -14.88 -15.87
C LEU A 243 3.65 -15.85 -14.97
N ALA A 244 3.64 -15.64 -13.65
CA ALA A 244 4.37 -16.49 -12.73
C ALA A 244 3.63 -17.80 -12.47
N SER A 245 4.35 -18.92 -12.51
CA SER A 245 3.81 -20.24 -12.14
C SER A 245 3.38 -20.31 -10.68
N GLN A 246 4.02 -19.52 -9.80
CA GLN A 246 3.72 -19.39 -8.38
C GLN A 246 3.45 -17.92 -8.02
N SER A 247 2.32 -17.40 -8.51
CA SER A 247 1.86 -16.04 -8.19
C SER A 247 1.12 -16.03 -6.85
N ILE A 248 1.32 -14.99 -6.05
CA ILE A 248 0.58 -14.77 -4.80
C ILE A 248 -0.86 -14.32 -5.10
N ALA A 249 -1.78 -14.52 -4.15
CA ALA A 249 -3.17 -14.12 -4.24
C ALA A 249 -3.38 -12.60 -3.99
N ARG A 250 -2.64 -11.77 -4.73
CA ARG A 250 -2.75 -10.30 -4.70
C ARG A 250 -3.08 -9.80 -6.08
N SER A 251 -4.11 -8.97 -6.20
CA SER A 251 -4.49 -8.35 -7.48
C SER A 251 -3.34 -7.52 -8.07
N ASN A 252 -3.30 -7.47 -9.39
CA ASN A 252 -2.53 -6.53 -10.17
C ASN A 252 -3.15 -5.12 -10.14
N ALA A 253 -2.47 -4.16 -10.75
CA ALA A 253 -2.98 -2.83 -11.02
C ALA A 253 -3.43 -2.70 -12.49
N PHE A 254 -4.54 -2.02 -12.70
CA PHE A 254 -4.98 -1.51 -14.00
C PHE A 254 -4.93 0.01 -13.98
N LEU A 255 -4.12 0.58 -14.87
CA LEU A 255 -3.96 2.00 -15.06
C LEU A 255 -4.58 2.37 -16.41
N PRO A 256 -5.81 2.89 -16.45
CA PRO A 256 -6.53 3.10 -17.69
C PRO A 256 -5.87 4.16 -18.58
N ILE A 257 -6.14 4.09 -19.88
CA ILE A 257 -6.00 5.24 -20.78
C ILE A 257 -7.37 5.84 -21.08
N ASP A 258 -7.37 7.15 -21.35
CA ASP A 258 -8.62 7.90 -21.52
C ASP A 258 -9.50 7.39 -22.66
N GLN A 259 -8.87 6.93 -23.75
CA GLN A 259 -9.56 6.39 -24.92
C GLN A 259 -8.89 5.08 -25.36
N PRO A 260 -9.65 4.02 -25.71
CA PRO A 260 -9.06 2.77 -26.17
C PRO A 260 -8.37 2.99 -27.52
N VAL A 261 -7.26 2.30 -27.73
CA VAL A 261 -6.47 2.43 -28.96
C VAL A 261 -6.31 1.07 -29.61
N GLY A 262 -6.73 0.94 -30.86
CA GLY A 262 -6.44 -0.26 -31.67
C GLY A 262 -4.95 -0.39 -31.92
N VAL A 263 -4.38 -1.54 -31.57
CA VAL A 263 -2.97 -1.86 -31.73
C VAL A 263 -2.75 -3.13 -32.55
N ALA A 264 -1.62 -3.18 -33.25
CA ALA A 264 -1.18 -4.30 -34.05
C ALA A 264 0.26 -4.69 -33.70
N PRO A 265 0.68 -5.95 -33.97
CA PRO A 265 2.05 -6.37 -33.76
C PRO A 265 3.05 -5.42 -34.43
N GLY A 266 4.07 -5.02 -33.67
CA GLY A 266 5.06 -4.02 -34.08
C GLY A 266 4.84 -2.66 -33.43
N ASP A 267 3.59 -2.25 -33.15
CA ASP A 267 3.31 -0.99 -32.46
C ASP A 267 4.09 -0.88 -31.14
N CYS A 268 4.39 0.36 -30.73
CA CYS A 268 5.11 0.64 -29.49
C CYS A 268 4.26 1.49 -28.56
N VAL A 269 4.11 1.04 -27.32
CA VAL A 269 3.48 1.78 -26.23
C VAL A 269 4.57 2.27 -25.29
N HIS A 270 4.84 3.57 -25.33
CA HIS A 270 5.82 4.22 -24.47
C HIS A 270 5.14 4.74 -23.20
N VAL A 271 5.61 4.29 -22.04
CA VAL A 271 5.05 4.62 -20.73
C VAL A 271 6.07 5.36 -19.88
N LYS A 272 5.66 6.48 -19.31
CA LYS A 272 6.43 7.25 -18.32
C LYS A 272 5.63 7.38 -17.04
N MET A 273 6.21 6.93 -15.94
CA MET A 273 5.59 7.01 -14.62
C MET A 273 6.42 7.85 -13.65
N HIS A 274 5.75 8.63 -12.81
CA HIS A 274 6.35 9.33 -11.68
C HIS A 274 5.68 8.85 -10.39
N VAL A 275 6.45 8.18 -9.54
CA VAL A 275 6.01 7.62 -8.27
C VAL A 275 6.40 8.58 -7.16
N MET A 276 5.44 8.91 -6.29
CA MET A 276 5.64 9.73 -5.09
C MET A 276 5.29 8.87 -3.87
N PRO A 277 6.28 8.14 -3.30
CA PRO A 277 6.02 7.16 -2.25
C PRO A 277 5.37 7.71 -0.99
N SER A 278 5.81 8.87 -0.50
CA SER A 278 5.25 9.49 0.71
C SER A 278 3.78 9.87 0.58
N ASP A 279 3.34 10.21 -0.63
CA ASP A 279 1.95 10.59 -0.91
C ASP A 279 1.11 9.40 -1.40
N LEU A 280 1.75 8.25 -1.62
CA LEU A 280 1.16 7.07 -2.30
C LEU A 280 0.53 7.45 -3.66
N MET A 281 1.16 8.39 -4.37
CA MET A 281 0.67 8.91 -5.64
C MET A 281 1.49 8.40 -6.83
N LEU A 282 0.81 8.31 -7.98
CA LEU A 282 1.37 7.88 -9.25
C LEU A 282 0.84 8.77 -10.37
N THR A 283 1.73 9.24 -11.24
CA THR A 283 1.35 9.71 -12.57
C THR A 283 1.78 8.68 -13.61
N TRP A 284 0.97 8.50 -14.65
CA TRP A 284 1.34 7.69 -15.80
C TRP A 284 0.99 8.42 -17.09
N ASN A 285 1.96 8.47 -18.00
CA ASN A 285 1.84 9.05 -19.32
C ASN A 285 2.06 7.94 -20.33
N VAL A 286 1.18 7.85 -21.31
CA VAL A 286 1.19 6.78 -22.31
C VAL A 286 1.20 7.41 -23.69
N GLU A 287 2.10 6.96 -24.55
CA GLU A 287 2.17 7.35 -25.94
C GLU A 287 2.19 6.10 -26.81
N VAL A 288 1.22 5.98 -27.71
CA VAL A 288 1.08 4.82 -28.61
C VAL A 288 1.50 5.23 -30.01
N ARG A 289 2.42 4.49 -30.62
CA ARG A 289 2.92 4.74 -31.98
C ARG A 289 2.87 3.51 -32.85
N GLU A 290 2.55 3.75 -34.12
CA GLU A 290 2.70 2.76 -35.18
C GLU A 290 4.18 2.47 -35.45
N HIS A 291 4.49 1.21 -35.74
CA HIS A 291 5.78 0.84 -36.26
C HIS A 291 5.77 0.82 -37.78
N HIS A 292 6.62 1.65 -38.41
CA HIS A 292 6.90 1.55 -39.83
C HIS A 292 8.16 0.70 -40.04
N PRO A 293 8.04 -0.49 -40.66
CA PRO A 293 9.21 -1.27 -41.02
C PRO A 293 10.04 -0.50 -42.06
N GLY A 294 11.24 -0.02 -41.67
CA GLY A 294 12.23 0.57 -42.57
C GLY A 294 12.63 2.04 -42.33
N ALA A 295 12.06 2.75 -41.34
CA ALA A 295 12.47 4.12 -41.02
C ALA A 295 13.44 4.17 -39.82
N PRO A 296 14.60 4.85 -39.91
CA PRO A 296 15.49 5.02 -38.77
C PRO A 296 14.93 6.12 -37.85
N GLY A 297 14.39 5.71 -36.71
CA GLY A 297 13.93 6.61 -35.64
C GLY A 297 12.41 6.83 -35.60
N PRO A 298 11.89 7.40 -34.50
CA PRO A 298 10.46 7.64 -34.32
C PRO A 298 9.98 8.69 -35.34
N SER A 299 9.40 8.25 -36.45
CA SER A 299 8.77 9.15 -37.40
C SER A 299 7.58 9.87 -36.73
N SER A 300 7.44 11.17 -36.96
CA SER A 300 6.39 12.01 -36.36
C SER A 300 4.97 11.71 -36.87
N ASN A 301 4.81 10.88 -37.90
CA ASN A 301 3.52 10.63 -38.57
C ASN A 301 2.74 9.40 -38.08
N GLY A 302 3.27 8.62 -37.13
CA GLY A 302 2.64 7.37 -36.65
C GLY A 302 1.98 7.45 -35.26
N LEU A 303 1.64 8.62 -34.73
CA LEU A 303 1.05 8.73 -33.38
C LEU A 303 -0.40 8.23 -33.38
N LYS A 304 -0.69 7.18 -32.60
CA LYS A 304 -2.05 6.62 -32.41
C LYS A 304 -2.78 7.22 -31.21
N GLY A 305 -2.06 7.64 -30.17
CA GLY A 305 -2.65 8.26 -28.99
C GLY A 305 -1.62 8.77 -27.99
N ARG A 306 -2.00 9.77 -27.20
CA ARG A 306 -1.20 10.28 -26.07
C ARG A 306 -2.13 10.61 -24.90
N PHE A 307 -1.79 10.10 -23.73
CA PHE A 307 -2.60 10.18 -22.52
C PHE A 307 -1.75 10.56 -21.31
N SER A 308 -2.32 11.30 -20.36
CA SER A 308 -1.65 11.74 -19.14
C SER A 308 -2.63 11.69 -17.97
N HIS A 309 -2.24 10.97 -16.93
CA HIS A 309 -3.10 10.67 -15.79
C HIS A 309 -2.33 10.79 -14.47
N SER A 310 -3.06 11.03 -13.39
CA SER A 310 -2.52 11.16 -12.03
C SER A 310 -3.53 10.69 -10.99
N THR A 311 -3.12 9.81 -10.07
CA THR A 311 -3.99 9.40 -8.95
C THR A 311 -4.42 10.55 -8.07
N MET A 312 -3.69 11.68 -8.07
CA MET A 312 -4.10 12.93 -7.41
C MET A 312 -5.44 13.46 -7.97
N HIS A 313 -5.67 13.36 -9.28
CA HIS A 313 -6.93 13.77 -9.90
C HIS A 313 -8.06 12.75 -9.67
N GLY A 314 -7.73 11.53 -9.26
CA GLY A 314 -8.70 10.51 -8.82
C GLY A 314 -9.18 10.71 -7.38
N MET A 315 -8.54 11.60 -6.60
CA MET A 315 -8.94 11.86 -5.22
C MET A 315 -10.20 12.72 -5.14
N LEU A 316 -11.16 12.29 -4.33
CA LEU A 316 -12.32 13.10 -3.95
C LEU A 316 -11.90 14.12 -2.88
N LEU A 317 -11.28 15.21 -3.32
CA LEU A 317 -10.87 16.32 -2.46
C LEU A 317 -11.99 17.36 -2.39
N CYS A 318 -12.44 17.65 -1.17
CA CYS A 318 -13.44 18.68 -0.91
C CYS A 318 -12.79 20.07 -0.97
N SER A 319 -13.45 21.04 -1.62
CA SER A 319 -12.90 22.40 -1.78
C SER A 319 -12.73 23.10 -0.42
N GLU A 320 -13.63 22.82 0.51
CA GLU A 320 -13.65 23.29 1.88
C GLU A 320 -12.47 22.74 2.67
N ASP A 321 -12.07 21.50 2.41
CA ASP A 321 -10.94 20.87 3.08
C ASP A 321 -9.60 21.37 2.49
N LEU A 322 -9.52 21.56 1.17
CA LEU A 322 -8.36 22.18 0.52
C LEU A 322 -8.12 23.63 0.96
N LYS A 323 -9.18 24.38 1.29
CA LYS A 323 -9.03 25.72 1.88
C LYS A 323 -8.37 25.65 3.27
N LYS A 324 -8.66 24.60 4.05
CA LYS A 324 -8.11 24.42 5.40
C LYS A 324 -6.63 24.04 5.40
N THR A 325 -6.09 23.54 4.29
CA THR A 325 -4.67 23.18 4.17
C THR A 325 -3.78 24.34 3.71
N ARG A 326 -4.35 25.52 3.42
CA ARG A 326 -3.57 26.67 2.93
C ARG A 326 -2.79 27.34 4.07
N PRO A 327 -1.54 27.80 3.83
CA PRO A 327 -0.72 28.43 4.88
C PRO A 327 -1.38 29.64 5.55
N GLU A 328 -2.23 30.38 4.83
CA GLU A 328 -2.95 31.56 5.32
C GLU A 328 -4.25 31.23 6.08
N PHE A 329 -4.69 29.96 6.08
CA PHE A 329 -5.90 29.58 6.77
C PHE A 329 -5.69 29.63 8.28
N VAL A 330 -6.54 30.39 8.98
CA VAL A 330 -6.53 30.48 10.44
C VAL A 330 -7.54 29.46 11.00
N PRO A 331 -7.11 28.31 11.53
CA PRO A 331 -8.02 27.28 12.01
C PRO A 331 -8.71 27.71 13.30
N GLN A 332 -9.99 27.39 13.42
CA GLN A 332 -10.76 27.47 14.66
C GLN A 332 -11.28 26.09 15.01
N LEU A 333 -11.32 25.76 16.31
CA LEU A 333 -11.90 24.51 16.76
C LEU A 333 -13.40 24.51 16.47
N SER A 334 -13.88 23.42 15.87
CA SER A 334 -15.32 23.15 15.85
C SER A 334 -15.80 22.78 17.26
N LEU A 335 -17.12 22.73 17.48
CA LEU A 335 -17.70 22.23 18.74
C LEU A 335 -17.13 20.84 19.12
N TRP A 336 -16.99 19.95 18.14
CA TRP A 336 -16.35 18.63 18.31
C TRP A 336 -14.85 18.74 18.65
N GLY A 337 -14.15 19.73 18.07
CA GLY A 337 -12.76 20.03 18.41
C GLY A 337 -12.60 20.57 19.84
N GLU A 338 -13.51 21.41 20.31
CA GLU A 338 -13.53 21.90 21.69
C GLU A 338 -13.85 20.79 22.69
N ALA A 339 -14.77 19.88 22.35
CA ALA A 339 -15.05 18.69 23.14
C ALA A 339 -13.81 17.79 23.24
N ARG A 340 -13.12 17.54 22.12
CA ARG A 340 -11.87 16.77 22.12
C ARG A 340 -10.77 17.45 22.93
N ARG A 341 -10.58 18.77 22.80
CA ARG A 341 -9.66 19.55 23.65
C ARG A 341 -9.98 19.35 25.13
N SER A 342 -11.26 19.44 25.50
CA SER A 342 -11.69 19.26 26.89
C SER A 342 -11.31 17.88 27.42
N ILE A 343 -11.43 16.82 26.61
CA ILE A 343 -11.00 15.47 27.00
C ILE A 343 -9.50 15.43 27.25
N LEU A 344 -8.70 15.98 26.33
CA LEU A 344 -7.25 16.00 26.43
C LEU A 344 -6.78 16.78 27.66
N GLU A 345 -7.40 17.91 27.97
CA GLU A 345 -7.15 18.68 29.20
C GLU A 345 -7.50 17.90 30.48
N LEU A 346 -8.49 17.01 30.40
CA LEU A 346 -8.90 16.17 31.52
C LEU A 346 -8.03 14.91 31.70
N CYS A 347 -7.25 14.51 30.68
CA CYS A 347 -6.31 13.39 30.71
C CYS A 347 -5.02 13.77 31.47
N ASP A 348 -5.14 14.06 32.77
CA ASP A 348 -4.08 14.62 33.61
C ASP A 348 -3.30 13.57 34.44
N GLY A 349 -3.54 12.29 34.20
CA GLY A 349 -2.92 11.18 34.93
C GLY A 349 -3.52 10.89 36.30
N HIS A 350 -4.54 11.64 36.74
CA HIS A 350 -5.15 11.49 38.06
C HIS A 350 -6.65 11.21 38.01
N ARG A 351 -7.35 11.71 36.98
CA ARG A 351 -8.80 11.49 36.82
C ARG A 351 -9.13 10.11 36.25
N PRO A 352 -10.03 9.33 36.88
CA PRO A 352 -10.59 8.12 36.29
C PRO A 352 -11.39 8.42 35.02
N LEU A 353 -11.41 7.46 34.08
CA LEU A 353 -12.14 7.58 32.82
C LEU A 353 -13.61 7.96 33.02
N ALA A 354 -14.29 7.30 33.97
CA ALA A 354 -15.70 7.56 34.26
C ALA A 354 -15.99 9.01 34.69
N GLU A 355 -15.05 9.69 35.36
CA GLU A 355 -15.20 11.10 35.72
C GLU A 355 -15.06 12.01 34.49
N ILE A 356 -14.14 11.66 33.58
CA ILE A 356 -13.98 12.37 32.30
C ILE A 356 -15.26 12.23 31.47
N GLU A 357 -15.85 11.04 31.40
CA GLU A 357 -17.11 10.78 30.68
C GLU A 357 -18.27 11.66 31.18
N GLN A 358 -18.43 11.74 32.51
CA GLN A 358 -19.45 12.58 33.13
C GLN A 358 -19.20 14.08 32.88
N GLU A 359 -17.95 14.51 32.98
CA GLU A 359 -17.58 15.90 32.78
C GLU A 359 -17.74 16.35 31.33
N ILE A 360 -17.51 15.48 30.36
CA ILE A 360 -17.75 15.76 28.94
C ILE A 360 -19.24 15.85 28.63
N LEU A 361 -20.06 14.95 29.18
CA LEU A 361 -21.51 15.06 29.06
C LEU A 361 -21.99 16.39 29.64
N ARG A 362 -21.43 16.83 30.78
CA ARG A 362 -21.81 18.08 31.44
C ARG A 362 -21.39 19.32 30.65
N ARG A 363 -20.14 19.37 30.16
CA ARG A 363 -19.58 20.53 29.42
C ARG A 363 -20.14 20.68 28.01
N HIS A 364 -20.48 19.56 27.37
CA HIS A 364 -20.86 19.49 25.95
C HIS A 364 -22.20 18.78 25.75
N ALA A 365 -23.18 19.05 26.63
CA ALA A 365 -24.49 18.39 26.63
C ALA A 365 -25.28 18.54 25.31
N ASN A 366 -24.98 19.60 24.54
CA ASN A 366 -25.53 19.82 23.21
C ASN A 366 -24.99 18.86 22.14
N LEU A 367 -23.82 18.26 22.36
CA LEU A 367 -23.21 17.28 21.46
C LEU A 367 -23.54 15.84 21.85
N PHE A 368 -23.83 15.59 23.13
CA PHE A 368 -24.02 14.24 23.67
C PHE A 368 -25.43 14.08 24.26
N PRO A 369 -26.33 13.36 23.57
CA PRO A 369 -27.66 13.01 24.06
C PRO A 369 -27.65 12.14 25.33
N SER A 370 -26.55 11.41 25.59
CA SER A 370 -26.45 10.47 26.70
C SER A 370 -25.02 10.26 27.19
N LEU A 371 -24.88 9.78 28.43
CA LEU A 371 -23.58 9.38 28.98
C LEU A 371 -22.90 8.29 28.14
N LYS A 372 -23.69 7.38 27.54
CA LYS A 372 -23.16 6.32 26.69
C LYS A 372 -22.45 6.89 25.45
N GLU A 373 -23.01 7.93 24.83
CA GLU A 373 -22.41 8.58 23.66
C GLU A 373 -21.19 9.42 24.03
N ALA A 374 -21.25 10.15 25.15
CA ALA A 374 -20.09 10.83 25.70
C ALA A 374 -18.95 9.85 26.01
N ALA A 375 -19.27 8.70 26.63
CA ALA A 375 -18.32 7.65 26.95
C ALA A 375 -17.67 7.03 25.71
N ALA A 376 -18.45 6.77 24.66
CA ALA A 376 -17.92 6.27 23.39
C ALA A 376 -16.91 7.27 22.76
N PHE A 377 -17.23 8.56 22.78
CA PHE A 377 -16.35 9.61 22.25
C PHE A 377 -15.10 9.82 23.13
N VAL A 378 -15.26 9.79 24.46
CA VAL A 378 -14.13 9.82 25.40
C VAL A 378 -13.20 8.65 25.17
N ALA A 379 -13.73 7.43 25.06
CA ALA A 379 -12.94 6.24 24.77
C ALA A 379 -12.19 6.36 23.43
N GLU A 380 -12.83 6.87 22.37
CA GLU A 380 -12.20 7.14 21.07
C GLU A 380 -10.97 8.07 21.21
N VAL A 381 -11.11 9.16 21.97
CA VAL A 381 -10.03 10.13 22.16
C VAL A 381 -8.93 9.58 23.07
N VAL A 382 -9.30 9.03 24.23
CA VAL A 382 -8.34 8.50 25.21
C VAL A 382 -7.52 7.38 24.58
N THR A 383 -8.15 6.43 23.90
CA THR A 383 -7.42 5.32 23.25
C THR A 383 -6.45 5.77 22.15
N ALA A 384 -6.62 6.98 21.61
CA ALA A 384 -5.73 7.55 20.60
C ALA A 384 -4.59 8.40 21.18
N TYR A 385 -4.75 9.00 22.36
CA TYR A 385 -3.85 10.05 22.86
C TYR A 385 -3.34 9.88 24.30
N SER A 386 -3.87 8.95 25.10
CA SER A 386 -3.36 8.66 26.45
C SER A 386 -2.29 7.56 26.45
N GLN A 387 -1.36 7.61 27.39
CA GLN A 387 -0.30 6.60 27.57
C GLN A 387 -0.72 5.46 28.50
#